data_AF-A0A147HA41-F1
#
_entry.id   AF-A0A147HA41-F1
#
_cell.length_a   1.000
_cell.length_b   1.000
_cell.length_c   1.000
_cell.angle_alpha   90.00
_cell.angle_beta   90.00
_cell.angle_gamma   90.00
#
_symmetry.space_group_name_H-M   'P 1'
#
loop_
_entity.id
_entity.type
_entity.pdbx_description
1 polymer ?
#
loop_
_entity_poly.entity_id
_entity_poly.type
_entity_poly.pdbx_seq_one_letter_code
_entity_poly.pdbx_strand_id
1 'polypeptide(L)'
;MKQQPFGHKHARDDVPMGSAKVPAEELKVRARVRLNGARREGHSDDRTLGDHLQTAAQELGFLHWDHARRVLGRLAAPGDDMGDFWHAPRTGLLLHLWFAHHDEAAPVLATQPGGFLLPYRRQCFIVRAPFIEALGLDATDPAWRAIGHDLVAGYGTPAWQHLAWQRVRAPLSTFQPRLSSAHAHTTYREL
;
A
#
# COMPACT_ATOMS: atom_id res chain seq x y z
N MET A 1 -36.01 -28.03 47.96
CA MET A 1 -35.10 -28.14 46.81
C MET A 1 -35.67 -27.33 45.65
N LYS A 2 -35.13 -26.14 45.38
CA LYS A 2 -35.37 -25.38 44.15
C LYS A 2 -34.02 -24.91 43.65
N GLN A 3 -33.65 -25.40 42.46
CA GLN A 3 -32.42 -25.06 41.77
C GLN A 3 -32.60 -23.70 41.08
N GLN A 4 -31.57 -22.86 41.14
CA GLN A 4 -31.49 -21.56 40.46
C GLN A 4 -30.22 -21.60 39.61
N PRO A 5 -30.29 -21.39 38.28
CA PRO A 5 -29.13 -21.57 37.41
C PRO A 5 -28.24 -20.31 37.42
N PHE A 6 -26.93 -20.55 37.44
CA PHE A 6 -25.88 -19.56 37.30
C PHE A 6 -25.99 -18.83 35.95
N GLY A 7 -26.18 -17.51 36.00
CA GLY A 7 -25.97 -16.65 34.85
C GLY A 7 -24.47 -16.54 34.57
N HIS A 8 -23.99 -17.22 33.53
CA HIS A 8 -22.68 -16.93 32.97
C HIS A 8 -22.71 -15.56 32.32
N LYS A 9 -22.18 -14.57 33.05
CA LYS A 9 -21.77 -13.29 32.51
C LYS A 9 -20.62 -13.57 31.53
N HIS A 10 -20.91 -13.68 30.25
CA HIS A 10 -19.90 -13.55 29.20
C HIS A 10 -19.32 -12.14 29.29
N ALA A 11 -18.23 -12.03 30.04
CA ALA A 11 -17.31 -10.92 29.90
C ALA A 11 -16.84 -10.96 28.44
N ARG A 12 -17.30 -9.99 27.65
CA ARG A 12 -16.63 -9.63 26.42
C ARG A 12 -15.23 -9.20 26.81
N ASP A 13 -14.25 -9.97 26.40
CA ASP A 13 -12.85 -9.59 26.43
C ASP A 13 -12.65 -8.41 25.47
N ASP A 14 -13.03 -7.21 25.91
CA ASP A 14 -12.58 -5.96 25.31
C ASP A 14 -11.13 -5.74 25.75
N VAL A 15 -10.22 -6.50 25.14
CA VAL A 15 -8.80 -6.15 25.14
C VAL A 15 -8.67 -4.84 24.37
N PRO A 16 -8.08 -3.78 24.94
CA PRO A 16 -7.90 -2.52 24.23
C PRO A 16 -6.85 -2.74 23.15
N MET A 17 -7.32 -3.03 21.94
CA MET A 17 -6.51 -3.12 20.74
C MET A 17 -5.93 -1.72 20.48
N GLY A 18 -4.67 -1.51 20.89
CA GLY A 18 -3.94 -0.27 20.67
C GLY A 18 -4.17 0.20 19.23
N SER A 19 -4.55 1.48 19.08
CA SER A 19 -4.96 2.15 17.84
C SER A 19 -4.71 1.31 16.59
N ALA A 20 -5.78 0.72 16.03
CA ALA A 20 -5.69 -0.13 14.85
C ALA A 20 -4.73 0.49 13.82
N LYS A 21 -3.78 -0.31 13.33
CA LYS A 21 -2.78 0.09 12.32
C LYS A 21 -3.46 0.30 10.97
N VAL A 22 -4.26 1.37 10.86
CA VAL A 22 -5.06 1.67 9.67
C VAL A 22 -4.19 2.45 8.68
N PRO A 23 -3.88 1.90 7.49
CA PRO A 23 -2.96 2.55 6.55
C PRO A 23 -3.42 3.93 6.10
N ALA A 24 -4.73 4.13 5.92
CA ALA A 24 -5.31 5.42 5.54
C ALA A 24 -5.12 6.50 6.62
N GLU A 25 -5.17 6.15 7.91
CA GLU A 25 -4.93 7.09 9.01
C GLU A 25 -3.44 7.45 9.11
N GLU A 26 -2.54 6.48 8.90
CA GLU A 26 -1.10 6.75 8.82
C GLU A 26 -0.76 7.76 7.72
N LEU A 27 -1.42 7.65 6.55
CA LEU A 27 -1.25 8.61 5.46
C LEU A 27 -1.70 10.03 5.87
N LYS A 28 -2.80 10.15 6.62
CA LYS A 28 -3.24 11.45 7.16
C LYS A 28 -2.26 12.01 8.19
N VAL A 29 -1.70 11.17 9.05
CA VAL A 29 -0.66 11.58 10.01
C VAL A 29 0.54 12.16 9.27
N ARG A 30 1.03 11.47 8.22
CA ARG A 30 2.13 11.97 7.37
C ARG A 30 1.81 13.34 6.74
N ALA A 31 0.62 13.51 6.18
CA ALA A 31 0.20 14.79 5.60
C ALA A 31 0.14 15.90 6.65
N ARG A 32 -0.36 15.61 7.86
CA ARG A 32 -0.44 16.56 8.96
C ARG A 32 0.94 16.99 9.45
N VAL A 33 1.87 16.06 9.58
CA VAL A 33 3.25 16.36 9.98
C VAL A 33 3.91 17.31 8.99
N ARG A 34 3.72 17.11 7.69
CA ARG A 34 4.24 18.01 6.64
C ARG A 34 3.63 19.41 6.70
N LEU A 35 2.30 19.50 6.84
CA LEU A 35 1.62 20.79 7.00
C LEU A 35 2.15 21.56 8.20
N ASN A 36 2.32 20.88 9.34
CA ASN A 36 2.84 21.49 10.55
C ASN A 36 4.33 21.89 10.41
N GLY A 37 5.13 21.11 9.68
CA GLY A 37 6.51 21.46 9.33
C GLY A 37 6.60 22.72 8.48
N ALA A 38 5.86 22.76 7.37
CA ALA A 38 5.83 23.92 6.46
C ALA A 38 5.44 25.22 7.18
N ARG A 39 4.45 25.15 8.08
CA ARG A 39 4.02 26.29 8.92
C ARG A 39 5.11 26.77 9.87
N ARG A 40 5.93 25.87 10.44
CA ARG A 40 7.04 26.24 11.33
C ARG A 40 8.20 26.89 10.58
N GLU A 41 8.43 26.46 9.36
CA GLU A 41 9.50 26.98 8.48
C GLU A 41 9.16 28.36 7.88
N GLY A 42 7.98 28.92 8.19
CA GLY A 42 7.58 30.24 7.73
C GLY A 42 7.24 30.30 6.24
N HIS A 43 7.06 29.14 5.58
CA HIS A 43 6.52 29.11 4.23
C HIS A 43 5.12 29.74 4.26
N SER A 44 4.92 30.85 3.53
CA SER A 44 3.62 31.53 3.34
C SER A 44 2.69 30.72 2.43
N ASP A 45 2.70 29.42 2.58
CA ASP A 45 2.04 28.51 1.68
C ASP A 45 0.57 28.44 2.07
N ASP A 46 -0.30 28.93 1.18
CA ASP A 46 -1.76 28.75 1.29
C ASP A 46 -2.18 27.28 1.17
N ARG A 47 -1.21 26.37 1.02
CA ARG A 47 -1.43 24.92 1.00
C ARG A 47 -2.17 24.44 2.24
N THR A 48 -3.31 23.84 1.97
CA THR A 48 -4.23 23.28 2.93
C THR A 48 -3.81 21.87 3.33
N LEU A 49 -4.49 21.31 4.34
CA LEU A 49 -4.38 19.87 4.63
C LEU A 49 -4.75 19.02 3.42
N GLY A 50 -5.72 19.47 2.60
CA GLY A 50 -6.14 18.79 1.38
C GLY A 50 -4.99 18.65 0.40
N ASP A 51 -4.22 19.71 0.20
CA ASP A 51 -3.06 19.70 -0.71
C ASP A 51 -1.98 18.75 -0.24
N HIS A 52 -1.67 18.74 1.06
CA HIS A 52 -0.71 17.78 1.62
C HIS A 52 -1.18 16.33 1.56
N LEU A 53 -2.49 16.07 1.70
CA LEU A 53 -3.07 14.73 1.50
C LEU A 53 -2.95 14.30 0.03
N GLN A 54 -3.23 15.21 -0.89
CA GLN A 54 -3.10 14.97 -2.32
C GLN A 54 -1.66 14.60 -2.69
N THR A 55 -0.68 15.43 -2.27
CA THR A 55 0.74 15.15 -2.50
C THR A 55 1.18 13.83 -1.88
N ALA A 56 0.79 13.55 -0.63
CA ALA A 56 1.18 12.31 0.03
C ALA A 56 0.58 11.06 -0.63
N ALA A 57 -0.66 11.15 -1.14
CA ALA A 57 -1.27 10.07 -1.90
C ALA A 57 -0.55 9.81 -3.24
N GLN A 58 -0.19 10.88 -3.96
CA GLN A 58 0.52 10.78 -5.25
C GLN A 58 1.92 10.20 -5.11
N GLU A 59 2.66 10.62 -4.08
CA GLU A 59 3.95 10.01 -3.79
C GLU A 59 3.82 8.51 -3.56
N LEU A 60 2.79 8.07 -2.83
CA LEU A 60 2.53 6.64 -2.62
C LEU A 60 2.01 5.89 -3.85
N GLY A 61 1.88 6.53 -5.01
CA GLY A 61 1.42 5.88 -6.25
C GLY A 61 -0.09 5.87 -6.44
N PHE A 62 -0.86 6.68 -5.69
CA PHE A 62 -2.29 6.87 -5.93
C PHE A 62 -2.57 8.10 -6.79
N LEU A 63 -3.72 8.14 -7.47
CA LEU A 63 -4.11 9.29 -8.30
C LEU A 63 -4.42 10.54 -7.46
N HIS A 64 -5.13 10.35 -6.36
CA HIS A 64 -5.58 11.40 -5.45
C HIS A 64 -5.92 10.82 -4.08
N TRP A 65 -6.15 11.71 -3.10
CA TRP A 65 -6.47 11.31 -1.73
C TRP A 65 -7.68 10.36 -1.64
N ASP A 66 -8.77 10.64 -2.37
CA ASP A 66 -9.95 9.76 -2.31
C ASP A 66 -9.66 8.34 -2.82
N HIS A 67 -8.86 8.21 -3.89
CA HIS A 67 -8.42 6.91 -4.40
C HIS A 67 -7.59 6.17 -3.33
N ALA A 68 -6.60 6.84 -2.73
CA ALA A 68 -5.81 6.25 -1.63
C ALA A 68 -6.70 5.83 -0.45
N ARG A 69 -7.65 6.67 -0.04
CA ARG A 69 -8.59 6.39 1.05
C ARG A 69 -9.45 5.17 0.76
N ARG A 70 -9.93 4.99 -0.47
CA ARG A 70 -10.74 3.83 -0.87
C ARG A 70 -9.91 2.55 -0.83
N VAL A 71 -8.72 2.56 -1.44
CA VAL A 71 -7.85 1.38 -1.50
C VAL A 71 -7.35 1.00 -0.10
N LEU A 72 -6.74 1.95 0.63
CA LEU A 72 -6.20 1.73 1.97
C LEU A 72 -7.29 1.52 3.05
N GLY A 73 -8.50 2.03 2.79
CA GLY A 73 -9.68 1.87 3.63
C GLY A 73 -10.46 0.58 3.39
N ARG A 74 -10.02 -0.29 2.46
CA ARG A 74 -10.66 -1.58 2.12
C ARG A 74 -12.03 -1.43 1.45
N LEU A 75 -12.19 -0.38 0.66
CA LEU A 75 -13.42 -0.05 -0.05
C LEU A 75 -13.30 -0.21 -1.57
N ALA A 76 -12.19 -0.75 -2.07
CA ALA A 76 -12.04 -1.10 -3.48
C ALA A 76 -12.73 -2.44 -3.78
N ALA A 77 -13.34 -2.54 -4.96
CA ALA A 77 -13.88 -3.78 -5.48
C ALA A 77 -12.81 -4.56 -6.27
N PRO A 78 -12.99 -5.88 -6.49
CA PRO A 78 -12.16 -6.62 -7.42
C PRO A 78 -12.13 -5.97 -8.81
N GLY A 79 -10.95 -5.74 -9.36
CA GLY A 79 -10.76 -5.10 -10.68
C GLY A 79 -10.80 -3.56 -10.67
N ASP A 80 -11.02 -2.93 -9.52
CA ASP A 80 -10.78 -1.49 -9.35
C ASP A 80 -9.29 -1.17 -9.55
N ASP A 81 -9.01 0.10 -9.84
CA ASP A 81 -7.66 0.63 -9.86
C ASP A 81 -7.08 0.59 -8.42
N MET A 82 -6.00 -0.15 -8.22
CA MET A 82 -5.26 -0.25 -6.97
C MET A 82 -4.08 0.74 -6.90
N GLY A 83 -3.87 1.54 -7.94
CA GLY A 83 -2.72 2.42 -8.12
C GLY A 83 -1.39 1.68 -8.24
N ASP A 84 -0.30 2.44 -8.13
CA ASP A 84 1.07 1.95 -8.26
C ASP A 84 1.72 1.71 -6.88
N PHE A 85 0.92 1.64 -5.81
CA PHE A 85 1.38 1.60 -4.39
C PHE A 85 2.28 0.41 -4.04
N TRP A 86 1.99 -0.75 -4.62
CA TRP A 86 2.78 -1.96 -4.45
C TRP A 86 3.90 -2.11 -5.50
N HIS A 87 4.11 -1.08 -6.31
CA HIS A 87 5.20 -1.02 -7.26
C HIS A 87 6.24 0.00 -6.78
N ALA A 88 7.51 -0.27 -7.08
CA ALA A 88 8.60 0.67 -6.85
C ALA A 88 9.26 1.02 -8.18
N PRO A 89 9.50 2.31 -8.48
CA PRO A 89 10.36 2.69 -9.59
C PRO A 89 11.79 2.22 -9.34
N ARG A 90 12.57 2.06 -10.42
CA ARG A 90 13.98 1.59 -10.42
C ARG A 90 14.18 0.11 -10.03
N THR A 91 13.13 -0.70 -10.07
CA THR A 91 13.23 -2.17 -9.94
C THR A 91 13.31 -2.90 -11.28
N GLY A 92 13.54 -2.21 -12.40
CA GLY A 92 13.51 -2.80 -13.75
C GLY A 92 14.56 -3.90 -14.02
N LEU A 93 15.52 -4.10 -13.11
CA LEU A 93 16.46 -5.22 -13.13
C LEU A 93 15.90 -6.49 -12.47
N LEU A 94 14.81 -6.36 -11.70
CA LEU A 94 14.12 -7.48 -11.06
C LEU A 94 13.11 -8.05 -12.05
N LEU A 95 13.08 -9.38 -12.16
CA LEU A 95 12.14 -10.07 -13.02
C LEU A 95 10.72 -9.95 -12.46
N HIS A 96 9.81 -9.44 -13.29
CA HIS A 96 8.38 -9.35 -13.00
C HIS A 96 7.63 -10.18 -14.04
N LEU A 97 6.66 -10.97 -13.59
CA LEU A 97 5.70 -11.63 -14.49
C LEU A 97 4.38 -10.88 -14.39
N TRP A 98 3.92 -10.32 -15.50
CA TRP A 98 2.74 -9.46 -15.57
C TRP A 98 1.53 -10.22 -16.09
N PHE A 99 0.38 -9.94 -15.48
CA PHE A 99 -0.91 -10.56 -15.80
C PHE A 99 -2.00 -9.50 -15.86
N ALA A 100 -2.92 -9.64 -16.82
CA ALA A 100 -4.05 -8.73 -16.92
C ALA A 100 -5.04 -8.98 -15.77
N HIS A 101 -5.21 -10.25 -15.39
CA HIS A 101 -6.20 -10.67 -14.42
C HIS A 101 -5.63 -11.61 -13.35
N HIS A 102 -6.27 -11.61 -12.19
CA HIS A 102 -5.84 -12.39 -11.03
C HIS A 102 -5.97 -13.91 -11.24
N ASP A 103 -7.00 -14.34 -11.94
CA ASP A 103 -7.26 -15.74 -12.29
C ASP A 103 -6.18 -16.35 -13.20
N GLU A 104 -5.51 -15.53 -14.01
CA GLU A 104 -4.33 -15.92 -14.79
C GLU A 104 -3.07 -16.05 -13.92
N ALA A 105 -2.90 -15.15 -12.93
CA ALA A 105 -1.70 -15.06 -12.12
C ALA A 105 -1.65 -16.09 -10.98
N ALA A 106 -2.79 -16.36 -10.33
CA ALA A 106 -2.89 -17.28 -9.20
C ALA A 106 -2.33 -18.69 -9.47
N PRO A 107 -2.65 -19.37 -10.60
CA PRO A 107 -2.07 -20.68 -10.90
C PRO A 107 -0.56 -20.60 -11.17
N VAL A 108 -0.06 -19.49 -11.71
CA VAL A 108 1.39 -19.29 -11.89
C VAL A 108 2.08 -19.09 -10.54
N LEU A 109 1.50 -18.32 -9.62
CA LEU A 109 2.02 -18.16 -8.26
C LEU A 109 2.14 -19.52 -7.55
N ALA A 110 1.13 -20.39 -7.70
CA ALA A 110 1.13 -21.73 -7.09
C ALA A 110 2.30 -22.63 -7.55
N THR A 111 2.85 -22.38 -8.74
CA THR A 111 4.00 -23.13 -9.27
C THR A 111 5.35 -22.46 -8.96
N GLN A 112 5.36 -21.32 -8.27
CA GLN A 112 6.56 -20.55 -7.96
C GLN A 112 6.85 -20.46 -6.46
N PRO A 113 7.67 -21.38 -5.92
CA PRO A 113 8.11 -21.31 -4.52
C PRO A 113 8.80 -19.96 -4.23
N GLY A 114 8.26 -19.19 -3.27
CA GLY A 114 8.79 -17.88 -2.90
C GLY A 114 8.43 -16.73 -3.83
N GLY A 115 7.40 -16.90 -4.67
CA GLY A 115 6.77 -15.81 -5.42
C GLY A 115 5.84 -14.97 -4.54
N PHE A 116 5.62 -13.71 -4.91
CA PHE A 116 4.68 -12.79 -4.29
C PHE A 116 3.83 -12.16 -5.38
N LEU A 117 2.50 -12.29 -5.30
CA LEU A 117 1.58 -11.69 -6.24
C LEU A 117 1.08 -10.35 -5.69
N LEU A 118 1.35 -9.27 -6.42
CA LEU A 118 1.05 -7.90 -6.04
C LEU A 118 0.08 -7.24 -7.04
N PRO A 119 -0.87 -6.40 -6.57
CA PRO A 119 -1.70 -5.59 -7.47
C PRO A 119 -0.91 -4.43 -8.06
N TYR A 120 -1.23 -4.07 -9.29
CA TYR A 120 -0.74 -2.87 -9.98
C TYR A 120 -1.85 -2.29 -10.84
N ARG A 121 -2.39 -1.14 -10.45
CA ARG A 121 -3.57 -0.56 -11.09
C ARG A 121 -4.68 -1.61 -11.20
N ARG A 122 -5.06 -1.99 -12.42
CA ARG A 122 -6.08 -3.00 -12.74
C ARG A 122 -5.47 -4.35 -13.16
N GLN A 123 -4.17 -4.49 -13.00
CA GLN A 123 -3.36 -5.67 -13.33
C GLN A 123 -2.75 -6.25 -12.06
N CYS A 124 -2.02 -7.35 -12.21
CA CYS A 124 -1.21 -7.90 -11.14
C CYS A 124 0.09 -8.47 -11.67
N PHE A 125 1.07 -8.64 -10.78
CA PHE A 125 2.39 -9.11 -11.17
C PHE A 125 3.04 -9.94 -10.06
N ILE A 126 3.81 -10.94 -10.46
CA ILE A 126 4.56 -11.81 -9.55
C ILE A 126 6.00 -11.33 -9.48
N VAL A 127 6.52 -11.23 -8.25
CA VAL A 127 7.89 -10.85 -7.94
C VAL A 127 8.53 -11.82 -6.94
N ARG A 128 9.82 -11.58 -6.65
CA ARG A 128 10.62 -12.32 -5.67
C ARG A 128 10.95 -11.46 -4.45
N ALA A 129 11.43 -12.09 -3.38
CA ALA A 129 11.78 -11.44 -2.11
C ALA A 129 12.61 -10.14 -2.24
N PRO A 130 13.63 -10.02 -3.12
CA PRO A 130 14.38 -8.77 -3.27
C PRO A 130 13.53 -7.57 -3.68
N PHE A 131 12.42 -7.78 -4.40
CA PHE A 131 11.47 -6.72 -4.72
C PHE A 131 10.70 -6.26 -3.48
N ILE A 132 10.28 -7.19 -2.63
CA ILE A 132 9.61 -6.89 -1.36
C ILE A 132 10.52 -6.09 -0.43
N GLU A 133 11.80 -6.46 -0.37
CA GLU A 133 12.82 -5.71 0.36
C GLU A 133 13.07 -4.33 -0.24
N ALA A 134 13.09 -4.22 -1.57
CA ALA A 134 13.18 -2.93 -2.25
C ALA A 134 11.96 -2.05 -1.94
N LEU A 135 10.76 -2.64 -1.73
CA LEU A 135 9.56 -1.96 -1.21
C LEU A 135 9.72 -1.49 0.26
N GLY A 136 10.84 -1.76 0.92
CA GLY A 136 11.07 -1.44 2.33
C GLY A 136 10.29 -2.34 3.28
N LEU A 137 9.92 -3.55 2.84
CA LEU A 137 9.18 -4.54 3.62
C LEU A 137 10.05 -5.76 3.89
N ASP A 138 9.75 -6.47 4.97
CA ASP A 138 10.37 -7.76 5.27
C ASP A 138 9.67 -8.86 4.47
N ALA A 139 10.40 -9.51 3.55
CA ALA A 139 9.88 -10.62 2.75
C ALA A 139 9.55 -11.87 3.58
N THR A 140 10.04 -11.94 4.82
CA THR A 140 9.79 -13.03 5.77
C THR A 140 8.66 -12.74 6.76
N ASP A 141 8.05 -11.55 6.68
CA ASP A 141 6.93 -11.17 7.56
C ASP A 141 5.83 -12.26 7.51
N PRO A 142 5.39 -12.80 8.67
CA PRO A 142 4.37 -13.84 8.72
C PRO A 142 3.05 -13.47 8.03
N ALA A 143 2.75 -12.17 7.88
CA ALA A 143 1.58 -11.70 7.17
C ALA A 143 1.55 -12.14 5.69
N TRP A 144 2.72 -12.29 5.05
CA TRP A 144 2.79 -12.83 3.67
C TRP A 144 2.29 -14.27 3.60
N ARG A 145 2.70 -15.11 4.56
CA ARG A 145 2.22 -16.50 4.63
C ARG A 145 0.73 -16.57 4.95
N ALA A 146 0.22 -15.67 5.79
CA ALA A 146 -1.20 -15.62 6.17
C ALA A 146 -2.14 -15.34 4.98
N ILE A 147 -1.65 -14.71 3.91
CA ILE A 147 -2.40 -14.46 2.67
C ILE A 147 -1.91 -15.32 1.49
N GLY A 148 -1.11 -16.36 1.76
CA GLY A 148 -0.58 -17.25 0.71
C GLY A 148 0.34 -16.53 -0.29
N HIS A 149 0.99 -15.44 0.12
CA HIS A 149 1.78 -14.54 -0.74
C HIS A 149 0.97 -13.88 -1.88
N ASP A 150 -0.36 -13.93 -1.80
CA ASP A 150 -1.27 -13.31 -2.76
C ASP A 150 -1.92 -12.07 -2.13
N LEU A 151 -1.39 -10.92 -2.50
CA LEU A 151 -1.85 -9.64 -1.99
C LEU A 151 -3.16 -9.18 -2.64
N VAL A 152 -3.52 -9.74 -3.80
CA VAL A 152 -4.76 -9.45 -4.51
C VAL A 152 -5.91 -10.18 -3.83
N ALA A 153 -5.79 -11.50 -3.66
CA ALA A 153 -6.78 -12.31 -2.94
C ALA A 153 -6.84 -11.97 -1.44
N GLY A 154 -5.72 -11.57 -0.85
CA GLY A 154 -5.63 -11.16 0.54
C GLY A 154 -6.22 -9.78 0.84
N TYR A 155 -6.70 -9.03 -0.16
CA TYR A 155 -7.20 -7.67 0.03
C TYR A 155 -8.28 -7.59 1.13
N GLY A 156 -8.14 -6.59 2.01
CA GLY A 156 -9.09 -6.34 3.08
C GLY A 156 -8.87 -7.15 4.37
N THR A 157 -8.07 -8.22 4.32
CA THR A 157 -7.72 -9.03 5.50
C THR A 157 -6.84 -8.26 6.50
N PRO A 158 -6.75 -8.68 7.78
CA PRO A 158 -5.84 -8.07 8.75
C PRO A 158 -4.37 -8.13 8.34
N ALA A 159 -3.95 -9.23 7.70
CA ALA A 159 -2.58 -9.40 7.21
C ALA A 159 -2.25 -8.40 6.10
N TRP A 160 -3.17 -8.19 5.15
CA TRP A 160 -3.03 -7.15 4.14
C TRP A 160 -2.94 -5.76 4.74
N GLN A 161 -3.78 -5.44 5.73
CA GLN A 161 -3.75 -4.13 6.41
C GLN A 161 -2.42 -3.88 7.10
N HIS A 162 -1.86 -4.89 7.77
CA HIS A 162 -0.56 -4.80 8.43
C HIS A 162 0.56 -4.51 7.41
N LEU A 163 0.61 -5.25 6.30
CA LEU A 163 1.58 -5.03 5.23
C LEU A 163 1.41 -3.65 4.59
N ALA A 164 0.17 -3.24 4.31
CA ALA A 164 -0.13 -1.92 3.76
C ALA A 164 0.30 -0.80 4.71
N TRP A 165 0.09 -0.97 6.02
CA TRP A 165 0.52 0.01 7.03
C TRP A 165 2.04 0.11 7.10
N GLN A 166 2.76 -1.02 7.07
CA GLN A 166 4.23 -1.02 6.95
C GLN A 166 4.68 -0.29 5.69
N ARG A 167 4.03 -0.57 4.55
CA ARG A 167 4.35 0.02 3.25
C ARG A 167 4.13 1.53 3.21
N VAL A 168 3.05 2.03 3.83
CA VAL A 168 2.84 3.48 3.99
C VAL A 168 4.00 4.10 4.77
N ARG A 169 4.54 3.43 5.80
CA ARG A 169 5.64 3.94 6.64
C ARG A 169 7.03 3.78 6.03
N ALA A 170 7.19 2.94 5.02
CA ALA A 170 8.45 2.76 4.32
C ALA A 170 8.99 4.08 3.73
N PRO A 171 10.32 4.24 3.59
CA PRO A 171 10.92 5.45 3.04
C PRO A 171 10.39 5.82 1.66
N LEU A 172 10.21 7.12 1.42
CA LEU A 172 9.69 7.66 0.16
C LEU A 172 10.63 7.48 -1.03
N SER A 173 11.91 7.19 -0.80
CA SER A 173 12.86 6.85 -1.88
C SER A 173 12.36 5.66 -2.71
N THR A 174 11.59 4.78 -2.08
CA THR A 174 10.94 3.63 -2.71
C THR A 174 9.69 3.99 -3.54
N PHE A 175 9.26 5.24 -3.46
CA PHE A 175 8.03 5.75 -4.04
C PHE A 175 8.27 6.86 -5.08
N GLN A 176 9.47 7.43 -5.14
CA GLN A 176 9.82 8.52 -6.05
C GLN A 176 9.55 8.14 -7.52
N PRO A 177 8.48 8.66 -8.15
CA PRO A 177 8.26 8.47 -9.58
C PRO A 177 9.43 9.10 -10.35
N ARG A 178 9.57 8.80 -11.64
CA ARG A 178 10.38 9.66 -12.52
C ARG A 178 9.95 11.10 -12.25
N LEU A 179 10.87 11.97 -11.83
CA LEU A 179 10.75 13.37 -12.21
C LEU A 179 10.58 13.30 -13.73
N SER A 180 9.38 13.61 -14.21
CA SER A 180 9.16 13.73 -15.65
C SER A 180 10.23 14.69 -16.11
N SER A 181 11.14 14.22 -16.98
CA SER A 181 11.99 15.11 -17.75
C SER A 181 11.07 15.84 -18.74
N ALA A 182 10.28 16.78 -18.22
CA ALA A 182 10.01 17.99 -18.95
C ALA A 182 11.38 18.68 -19.04
N HIS A 183 11.89 18.82 -20.26
CA HIS A 183 13.26 19.20 -20.64
C HIS A 183 14.25 18.05 -20.87
N ALA A 184 13.88 17.08 -21.70
CA ALA A 184 14.82 16.59 -22.71
C ALA A 184 14.47 17.25 -24.05
N HIS A 185 15.03 18.44 -24.29
CA HIS A 185 15.15 18.97 -25.65
C HIS A 185 16.07 18.02 -26.42
N THR A 186 15.48 17.02 -27.08
CA THR A 186 16.16 16.38 -28.21
C THR A 186 16.10 17.36 -29.37
N THR A 187 17.16 18.16 -29.52
CA THR A 187 17.54 18.71 -30.81
C THR A 187 17.92 17.54 -31.72
N TYR A 188 16.95 17.04 -32.49
CA TYR A 188 17.24 16.40 -33.77
C TYR A 188 17.61 17.53 -34.73
N ARG A 189 18.91 17.68 -34.99
CA ARG A 189 19.42 18.42 -36.14
C ARG A 189 19.41 17.44 -37.30
N GLU A 190 18.49 17.64 -38.24
CA GLU A 190 18.53 16.96 -39.54
C GLU A 190 19.78 17.40 -40.33
N LEU A 191 20.15 16.49 -41.23
CA LEU A 191 21.33 16.40 -42.10
C LEU A 191 21.88 17.72 -42.66
#